data_AF-A0A4Q9KGD6-F1
#
_entry.id   AF-A0A4Q9KGD6-F1
#
_cell.length_a   1.000
_cell.length_b   1.000
_cell.length_c   1.000
_cell.angle_alpha   90.00
_cell.angle_beta   90.00
_cell.angle_gamma   90.00
#
_symmetry.space_group_name_H-M   'P 1'
#
loop_
_entity.id
_entity.type
_entity.pdbx_description
1 polymer ?
#
loop_
_entity_poly.entity_id
_entity_poly.type
_entity_poly.pdbx_seq_one_letter_code
_entity_poly.pdbx_strand_id
1 'polypeptide(L)'
;MAKDFDLAAVKADIEASPFDWTAGETALTRMTEAERDHRLGVPLPSKAEVARLEKAGAKIERAALAASADDGVALPAAFNLNNVGGVSYVAGVRNQLGCGSCVAFGSVAALEGTARWTRRMPNLDVDLSEAHLFYGWGASVGRTCDNGWFPEPALGFCTNRGVTFENEWPYSDGNSNGRSLPASWESHRAKSVGVVTLTNNVAGIKQHLNDYGPVAACFIVYADFFAYRGGVYRRTSNDQRGGHCVAIVGYDDAQSAWICKNSWGTGFGEGGFFRIGYGQCGIETWQVVGVRGVNLRTWTGNKAVVGLYASGHDRNAWAYLADHGWLRIGGTTQVAHTTMLTQVAASKTRNRPVNTYCDDGLVTTLYAL
;
A
#
# COMPACT_ATOMS: atom_id res chain seq x y z
N MET A 1 0.02 6.11 -37.60
CA MET A 1 -0.62 4.86 -37.15
C MET A 1 0.03 4.49 -35.83
N ALA A 2 -0.74 4.36 -34.75
CA ALA A 2 -0.19 3.86 -33.49
C ALA A 2 0.35 2.45 -33.75
N LYS A 3 1.59 2.16 -33.34
CA LYS A 3 2.14 0.82 -33.47
C LYS A 3 1.44 -0.06 -32.44
N ASP A 4 0.76 -1.09 -32.90
CA ASP A 4 0.12 -2.08 -32.02
C ASP A 4 1.18 -2.73 -31.11
N PHE A 5 0.78 -3.13 -29.91
CA PHE A 5 1.68 -3.80 -28.97
C PHE A 5 2.10 -5.16 -29.54
N ASP A 6 3.41 -5.35 -29.75
CA ASP A 6 3.94 -6.59 -30.33
C ASP A 6 4.09 -7.69 -29.27
N LEU A 7 2.98 -8.32 -28.91
CA LEU A 7 2.95 -9.40 -27.93
C LEU A 7 3.75 -10.64 -28.39
N ALA A 8 3.84 -10.87 -29.71
CA ALA A 8 4.57 -11.99 -30.26
C ALA A 8 6.08 -11.81 -30.05
N ALA A 9 6.60 -10.61 -30.30
CA ALA A 9 8.00 -10.28 -30.00
C ALA A 9 8.32 -10.45 -28.52
N VAL A 10 7.46 -9.94 -27.61
CA VAL A 10 7.68 -10.11 -26.16
C VAL A 10 7.78 -11.59 -25.76
N LYS A 11 6.90 -12.45 -26.29
CA LYS A 11 6.95 -13.89 -26.02
C LYS A 11 8.24 -14.53 -26.55
N ALA A 12 8.65 -14.18 -27.76
CA ALA A 12 9.89 -14.68 -28.35
C ALA A 12 11.13 -14.26 -27.53
N ASP A 13 11.16 -13.01 -27.04
CA ASP A 13 12.25 -12.52 -26.19
C ASP A 13 12.33 -13.27 -24.86
N ILE A 14 11.18 -13.64 -24.28
CA ILE A 14 11.12 -14.47 -23.07
C ILE A 14 11.62 -15.89 -23.35
N GLU A 15 11.15 -16.53 -24.42
CA GLU A 15 11.57 -17.89 -24.82
C GLU A 15 13.07 -17.98 -25.12
N ALA A 16 13.67 -16.89 -25.60
CA ALA A 16 15.12 -16.79 -25.83
C ALA A 16 15.93 -16.49 -24.56
N SER A 17 15.27 -16.18 -23.44
CA SER A 17 15.88 -15.84 -22.15
C SER A 17 15.87 -17.05 -21.19
N PRO A 18 16.66 -17.03 -20.10
CA PRO A 18 16.58 -18.06 -19.06
C PRO A 18 15.42 -17.83 -18.07
N PHE A 19 14.52 -16.88 -18.35
CA PHE A 19 13.48 -16.46 -17.41
C PHE A 19 12.19 -17.25 -17.63
N ASP A 20 11.43 -17.45 -16.55
CA ASP A 20 10.27 -18.36 -16.48
C ASP A 20 8.94 -17.62 -16.26
N TRP A 21 8.88 -16.32 -16.58
CA TRP A 21 7.65 -15.55 -16.50
C TRP A 21 6.85 -15.63 -17.82
N THR A 22 5.55 -15.39 -17.73
CA THR A 22 4.62 -15.55 -18.85
C THR A 22 4.06 -14.20 -19.29
N ALA A 23 4.02 -13.99 -20.61
CA ALA A 23 3.39 -12.84 -21.24
C ALA A 23 2.09 -13.23 -21.96
N GLY A 24 1.09 -12.37 -21.92
CA GLY A 24 -0.17 -12.55 -22.63
C GLY A 24 -1.09 -11.36 -22.44
N GLU A 25 -2.06 -11.15 -23.34
CA GLU A 25 -2.86 -9.91 -23.53
C GLU A 25 -2.84 -8.88 -22.38
N THR A 26 -3.90 -8.57 -21.64
CA THR A 26 -4.03 -7.50 -20.62
C THR A 26 -4.74 -6.26 -21.16
N ALA A 27 -5.30 -5.46 -20.27
CA ALA A 27 -5.92 -4.19 -20.65
C ALA A 27 -4.90 -3.23 -21.29
N LEU A 28 -3.62 -3.31 -20.90
CA LEU A 28 -2.58 -2.36 -21.31
C LEU A 28 -2.03 -2.66 -22.69
N THR A 29 -1.91 -3.94 -23.06
CA THR A 29 -1.47 -4.32 -24.42
C THR A 29 -2.47 -3.93 -25.49
N ARG A 30 -3.75 -3.77 -25.12
CA ARG A 30 -4.82 -3.26 -26.01
C ARG A 30 -4.88 -1.74 -26.13
N MET A 31 -4.12 -1.02 -25.31
CA MET A 31 -4.07 0.44 -25.35
C MET A 31 -3.04 0.92 -26.37
N THR A 32 -3.09 2.20 -26.70
CA THR A 32 -1.98 2.87 -27.37
C THR A 32 -0.78 3.03 -26.44
N GLU A 33 0.38 3.24 -27.03
CA GLU A 33 1.62 3.65 -26.36
C GLU A 33 1.40 4.81 -25.38
N ALA A 34 0.84 5.91 -25.85
CA ALA A 34 0.64 7.12 -25.06
C ALA A 34 -0.29 6.88 -23.85
N GLU A 35 -1.34 6.08 -24.03
CA GLU A 35 -2.25 5.71 -22.94
C GLU A 35 -1.53 4.85 -21.88
N ARG A 36 -0.65 3.94 -22.29
CA ARG A 36 0.17 3.17 -21.35
C ARG A 36 1.11 4.07 -20.58
N ASP A 37 1.83 4.94 -21.29
CA ASP A 37 2.85 5.81 -20.68
C ASP A 37 2.24 6.85 -19.74
N HIS A 38 1.04 7.36 -20.04
CA HIS A 38 0.32 8.29 -19.17
C HIS A 38 -0.05 7.68 -17.80
N ARG A 39 -0.02 6.34 -17.66
CA ARG A 39 -0.22 5.67 -16.36
C ARG A 39 1.06 5.59 -15.52
N LEU A 40 2.21 5.92 -16.09
CA LEU A 40 3.51 5.84 -15.43
C LEU A 40 3.80 7.14 -14.67
N GLY A 41 3.27 7.20 -13.45
CA GLY A 41 3.22 8.39 -12.62
C GLY A 41 4.41 8.66 -11.70
N VAL A 42 5.61 8.18 -12.06
CA VAL A 42 6.85 8.50 -11.32
C VAL A 42 7.84 9.14 -12.29
N PRO A 43 8.34 10.36 -12.00
CA PRO A 43 9.33 11.01 -12.86
C PRO A 43 10.55 10.11 -13.07
N LEU A 44 10.91 9.90 -14.34
CA LEU A 44 12.04 9.03 -14.69
C LEU A 44 13.37 9.57 -14.13
N PRO A 45 14.24 8.68 -13.63
CA PRO A 45 15.59 9.06 -13.26
C PRO A 45 16.43 9.38 -14.50
N SER A 46 17.51 10.15 -14.31
CA SER A 46 18.47 10.39 -15.39
C SER A 46 19.14 9.09 -15.85
N LYS A 47 19.66 9.04 -17.08
CA LYS A 47 20.39 7.85 -17.58
C LYS A 47 21.56 7.43 -16.68
N ALA A 48 22.28 8.39 -16.12
CA ALA A 48 23.37 8.12 -15.19
C ALA A 48 22.87 7.49 -13.89
N GLU A 49 21.69 7.89 -13.43
CA GLU A 49 21.05 7.31 -12.26
C GLU A 49 20.50 5.91 -12.55
N VAL A 50 19.85 5.69 -13.69
CA VAL A 50 19.44 4.33 -14.14
C VAL A 50 20.62 3.36 -14.08
N ALA A 51 21.78 3.75 -14.63
CA ALA A 51 22.98 2.90 -14.61
C ALA A 51 23.47 2.59 -13.17
N ARG A 52 23.31 3.51 -12.22
CA ARG A 52 23.64 3.27 -10.81
C ARG A 52 22.65 2.30 -10.16
N LEU A 53 21.36 2.48 -10.42
CA LEU A 53 20.29 1.62 -9.94
C LEU A 53 20.47 0.18 -10.45
N GLU A 54 20.77 0.00 -11.73
CA GLU A 54 21.05 -1.31 -12.34
C GLU A 54 22.31 -1.95 -11.76
N LYS A 55 23.39 -1.17 -11.55
CA LYS A 55 24.61 -1.69 -10.91
C LYS A 55 24.36 -2.16 -9.47
N ALA A 56 23.57 -1.41 -8.71
CA ALA A 56 23.17 -1.79 -7.36
C ALA A 56 22.27 -3.03 -7.38
N GLY A 57 21.32 -3.08 -8.31
CA GLY A 57 20.41 -4.21 -8.52
C GLY A 57 21.15 -5.50 -8.85
N ALA A 58 22.10 -5.45 -9.77
CA ALA A 58 22.93 -6.61 -10.12
C ALA A 58 23.77 -7.13 -8.94
N LYS A 59 24.15 -6.25 -7.99
CA LYS A 59 24.82 -6.68 -6.75
C LYS A 59 23.85 -7.43 -5.83
N ILE A 60 22.62 -6.95 -5.71
CA ILE A 60 21.57 -7.58 -4.91
C ILE A 60 21.19 -8.94 -5.50
N GLU A 61 20.98 -9.02 -6.80
CA GLU A 61 20.64 -10.27 -7.50
C GLU A 61 21.72 -11.34 -7.28
N ARG A 62 22.99 -10.99 -7.48
CA ARG A 62 24.11 -11.92 -7.21
C ARG A 62 24.18 -12.37 -5.76
N ALA A 63 23.90 -11.47 -4.82
CA ALA A 63 23.90 -11.81 -3.40
C ALA A 63 22.75 -12.76 -3.04
N ALA A 64 21.57 -12.56 -3.63
CA ALA A 64 20.41 -13.42 -3.43
C ALA A 64 20.64 -14.83 -3.97
N LEU A 65 21.20 -14.95 -5.18
CA LEU A 65 21.53 -16.24 -5.78
C LEU A 65 22.64 -17.01 -5.04
N ALA A 66 23.48 -16.30 -4.29
CA ALA A 66 24.56 -16.89 -3.49
C ALA A 66 24.13 -17.25 -2.07
N ALA A 67 23.02 -16.70 -1.57
CA ALA A 67 22.53 -16.95 -0.22
C ALA A 67 21.95 -18.37 -0.11
N SER A 68 22.37 -19.12 0.91
CA SER A 68 21.75 -20.40 1.26
C SER A 68 20.58 -20.17 2.21
N ALA A 69 19.57 -21.05 2.18
CA ALA A 69 18.33 -20.88 2.94
C ALA A 69 18.47 -20.97 4.48
N ASP A 70 19.68 -21.11 5.03
CA ASP A 70 19.93 -21.52 6.42
C ASP A 70 20.81 -20.54 7.24
N ASP A 71 20.91 -19.27 6.82
CA ASP A 71 21.60 -18.24 7.60
C ASP A 71 20.70 -17.67 8.71
N GLY A 72 20.50 -18.45 9.78
CA GLY A 72 20.21 -17.98 11.13
C GLY A 72 18.86 -17.26 11.36
N VAL A 73 17.99 -17.91 12.14
CA VAL A 73 16.65 -17.47 12.56
C VAL A 73 16.53 -15.95 12.86
N ALA A 74 15.85 -15.22 11.97
CA ALA A 74 15.24 -13.92 12.28
C ALA A 74 13.92 -13.67 11.50
N LEU A 75 13.81 -14.12 10.24
CA LEU A 75 12.62 -13.94 9.38
C LEU A 75 12.33 -15.20 8.55
N PRO A 76 11.07 -15.45 8.12
CA PRO A 76 10.74 -16.59 7.26
C PRO A 76 11.33 -16.43 5.84
N ALA A 77 11.70 -17.53 5.18
CA ALA A 77 12.23 -17.52 3.81
C ALA A 77 11.22 -17.03 2.75
N ALA A 78 9.92 -17.04 3.07
CA ALA A 78 8.88 -16.44 2.26
C ALA A 78 7.82 -15.82 3.18
N PHE A 79 7.29 -14.67 2.77
CA PHE A 79 6.28 -13.95 3.51
C PHE A 79 5.34 -13.21 2.55
N ASN A 80 4.04 -13.28 2.78
CA ASN A 80 3.05 -12.64 1.91
C ASN A 80 1.89 -12.08 2.73
N LEU A 81 1.81 -10.75 2.85
CA LEU A 81 0.72 -10.08 3.56
C LEU A 81 -0.64 -10.30 2.91
N ASN A 82 -0.69 -10.66 1.63
CA ASN A 82 -1.94 -11.01 0.96
C ASN A 82 -2.41 -12.44 1.31
N ASN A 83 -1.58 -13.25 1.98
CA ASN A 83 -1.95 -14.59 2.44
C ASN A 83 -1.06 -15.03 3.63
N VAL A 84 -1.44 -14.59 4.83
CA VAL A 84 -0.85 -15.05 6.10
C VAL A 84 -1.80 -16.06 6.73
N GLY A 85 -1.53 -17.36 6.54
CA GLY A 85 -2.37 -18.43 7.08
C GLY A 85 -3.80 -18.45 6.51
N GLY A 86 -3.98 -18.10 5.24
CA GLY A 86 -5.29 -18.02 4.57
C GLY A 86 -6.00 -16.66 4.72
N VAL A 87 -5.35 -15.69 5.37
CA VAL A 87 -5.93 -14.37 5.67
C VAL A 87 -5.14 -13.28 4.95
N SER A 88 -5.84 -12.34 4.30
CA SER A 88 -5.21 -11.18 3.65
C SER A 88 -5.26 -9.94 4.54
N TYR A 89 -4.12 -9.27 4.68
CA TYR A 89 -3.98 -7.96 5.33
C TYR A 89 -3.86 -6.83 4.30
N VAL A 90 -3.95 -7.13 3.02
CA VAL A 90 -3.85 -6.18 1.92
C VAL A 90 -5.25 -5.83 1.44
N ALA A 91 -5.57 -4.54 1.30
CA ALA A 91 -6.84 -4.11 0.74
C ALA A 91 -7.00 -4.57 -0.72
N GLY A 92 -8.24 -4.61 -1.22
CA GLY A 92 -8.54 -5.05 -2.59
C GLY A 92 -7.76 -4.28 -3.66
N VAL A 93 -7.51 -4.93 -4.80
CA VAL A 93 -6.83 -4.31 -5.96
C VAL A 93 -7.70 -3.21 -6.55
N ARG A 94 -7.07 -2.05 -6.80
CA ARG A 94 -7.70 -0.85 -7.38
C ARG A 94 -7.21 -0.61 -8.82
N ASN A 95 -7.79 0.39 -9.48
CA ASN A 95 -7.41 0.80 -10.82
C ASN A 95 -7.24 2.32 -10.90
N GLN A 96 -6.04 2.79 -11.23
CA GLN A 96 -5.72 4.23 -11.41
C GLN A 96 -6.26 4.83 -12.71
N LEU A 97 -6.89 4.01 -13.55
CA LEU A 97 -7.51 4.41 -14.81
C LEU A 97 -6.49 5.12 -15.72
N GLY A 98 -6.87 6.22 -16.38
CA GLY A 98 -6.05 6.94 -17.34
C GLY A 98 -5.09 7.99 -16.76
N CYS A 99 -4.75 7.94 -15.48
CA CYS A 99 -3.96 8.99 -14.82
C CYS A 99 -2.64 8.46 -14.23
N GLY A 100 -1.55 9.21 -14.35
CA GLY A 100 -0.24 8.94 -13.73
C GLY A 100 -0.22 9.18 -12.21
N SER A 101 -1.14 8.53 -11.49
CA SER A 101 -1.36 8.71 -10.05
C SER A 101 -0.94 7.49 -9.20
N CYS A 102 -0.22 6.53 -9.80
CA CYS A 102 0.26 5.31 -9.15
C CYS A 102 0.89 5.51 -7.77
N VAL A 103 1.57 6.65 -7.55
CA VAL A 103 2.19 7.00 -6.26
C VAL A 103 1.16 7.09 -5.14
N ALA A 104 -0.04 7.62 -5.41
CA ALA A 104 -1.10 7.66 -4.43
C ALA A 104 -1.58 6.24 -4.08
N PHE A 105 -1.76 5.37 -5.08
CA PHE A 105 -2.16 3.97 -4.88
C PHE A 105 -1.12 3.15 -4.10
N GLY A 106 0.17 3.25 -4.45
CA GLY A 106 1.24 2.59 -3.70
C GLY A 106 1.34 3.07 -2.25
N SER A 107 1.20 4.38 -2.04
CA SER A 107 1.26 5.00 -0.70
C SER A 107 0.04 4.65 0.16
N VAL A 108 -1.16 4.69 -0.42
CA VAL A 108 -2.40 4.30 0.26
C VAL A 108 -2.39 2.82 0.60
N ALA A 109 -1.97 1.95 -0.31
CA ALA A 109 -1.84 0.52 -0.02
C ALA A 109 -0.87 0.23 1.13
N ALA A 110 0.23 1.00 1.25
CA ALA A 110 1.14 0.92 2.38
C ALA A 110 0.47 1.35 3.69
N LEU A 111 -0.28 2.46 3.71
CA LEU A 111 -1.04 2.92 4.89
C LEU A 111 -2.10 1.90 5.33
N GLU A 112 -2.96 1.46 4.43
CA GLU A 112 -4.05 0.52 4.71
C GLU A 112 -3.51 -0.81 5.22
N GLY A 113 -2.53 -1.37 4.51
CA GLY A 113 -1.89 -2.62 4.89
C GLY A 113 -1.18 -2.53 6.24
N THR A 114 -0.50 -1.40 6.50
CA THR A 114 0.12 -1.16 7.82
C THR A 114 -0.92 -1.10 8.92
N ALA A 115 -2.03 -0.38 8.69
CA ALA A 115 -3.11 -0.26 9.67
C ALA A 115 -3.72 -1.62 10.02
N ARG A 116 -3.97 -2.47 9.01
CA ARG A 116 -4.48 -3.84 9.18
C ARG A 116 -3.47 -4.75 9.86
N TRP A 117 -2.22 -4.73 9.41
CA TRP A 117 -1.17 -5.65 9.88
C TRP A 117 -0.78 -5.40 11.34
N THR A 118 -0.44 -4.15 11.69
CA THR A 118 0.00 -3.77 13.05
C THR A 118 -1.08 -4.00 14.11
N ARG A 119 -2.36 -3.96 13.71
CA ARG A 119 -3.50 -4.24 14.59
C ARG A 119 -3.96 -5.70 14.59
N ARG A 120 -3.38 -6.54 13.72
CA ARG A 120 -3.83 -7.91 13.45
C ARG A 120 -5.32 -7.97 13.05
N MET A 121 -5.77 -7.00 12.24
CA MET A 121 -7.15 -6.85 11.79
C MET A 121 -7.26 -6.86 10.27
N PRO A 122 -7.41 -8.03 9.65
CA PRO A 122 -7.50 -8.14 8.20
C PRO A 122 -8.74 -7.43 7.63
N ASN A 123 -9.82 -7.37 8.41
CA ASN A 123 -11.11 -6.79 8.06
C ASN A 123 -11.31 -5.38 8.61
N LEU A 124 -10.24 -4.70 9.05
CA LEU A 124 -10.34 -3.31 9.45
C LEU A 124 -10.81 -2.48 8.25
N ASP A 125 -11.92 -1.76 8.45
CA ASP A 125 -12.51 -0.88 7.45
C ASP A 125 -11.66 0.40 7.31
N VAL A 126 -10.61 0.27 6.51
CA VAL A 126 -9.69 1.33 6.14
C VAL A 126 -9.61 1.33 4.63
N ASP A 127 -10.42 2.19 4.03
CA ASP A 127 -10.49 2.44 2.60
C ASP A 127 -10.16 3.91 2.37
N LEU A 128 -8.90 4.21 2.05
CA LEU A 128 -8.39 5.58 2.01
C LEU A 128 -8.48 6.15 0.59
N SER A 129 -8.71 7.46 0.50
CA SER A 129 -8.89 8.14 -0.78
C SER A 129 -7.56 8.42 -1.47
N GLU A 130 -7.25 7.70 -2.55
CA GLU A 130 -6.16 8.08 -3.45
C GLU A 130 -6.41 9.44 -4.10
N ALA A 131 -7.68 9.81 -4.32
CA ALA A 131 -8.05 11.10 -4.90
C ALA A 131 -7.65 12.27 -3.99
N HIS A 132 -7.92 12.19 -2.69
CA HIS A 132 -7.47 13.24 -1.76
C HIS A 132 -5.94 13.30 -1.71
N LEU A 133 -5.25 12.17 -1.65
CA LEU A 133 -3.78 12.18 -1.64
C LEU A 133 -3.21 12.81 -2.92
N PHE A 134 -3.75 12.49 -4.10
CA PHE A 134 -3.20 12.98 -5.36
C PHE A 134 -3.75 14.36 -5.76
N TYR A 135 -5.07 14.52 -5.88
CA TYR A 135 -5.72 15.76 -6.34
C TYR A 135 -5.83 16.82 -5.24
N GLY A 136 -5.70 16.45 -3.97
CA GLY A 136 -5.53 17.38 -2.87
C GLY A 136 -4.05 17.70 -2.64
N TRP A 137 -3.33 16.77 -2.00
CA TRP A 137 -1.94 17.03 -1.60
C TRP A 137 -0.97 17.11 -2.77
N GLY A 138 -1.03 16.17 -3.71
CA GLY A 138 -0.20 16.21 -4.92
C GLY A 138 -0.40 17.51 -5.70
N ALA A 139 -1.65 17.88 -6.00
CA ALA A 139 -1.96 19.12 -6.70
C ALA A 139 -1.45 20.38 -5.97
N SER A 140 -1.49 20.39 -4.63
CA SER A 140 -0.95 21.50 -3.83
C SER A 140 0.55 21.74 -4.00
N VAL A 141 1.30 20.74 -4.49
CA VAL A 141 2.72 20.83 -4.85
C VAL A 141 2.96 20.62 -6.36
N GLY A 142 1.93 20.95 -7.15
CA GLY A 142 1.98 20.98 -8.61
C GLY A 142 2.06 19.61 -9.28
N ARG A 143 1.57 18.54 -8.63
CA ARG A 143 1.49 17.21 -9.24
C ARG A 143 0.23 17.05 -10.06
N THR A 144 0.37 16.46 -11.24
CA THR A 144 -0.71 16.18 -12.19
C THR A 144 -0.57 14.76 -12.72
N CYS A 145 -1.59 14.28 -13.43
CA CYS A 145 -1.53 12.98 -14.11
C CYS A 145 -0.35 12.88 -15.09
N ASP A 146 0.12 14.00 -15.65
CA ASP A 146 1.20 14.03 -16.64
C ASP A 146 2.60 14.03 -16.04
N ASN A 147 2.76 14.55 -14.82
CA ASN A 147 4.09 14.74 -14.21
C ASN A 147 4.36 13.85 -12.99
N GLY A 148 3.37 13.11 -12.51
CA GLY A 148 3.54 12.09 -11.48
C GLY A 148 4.03 12.63 -10.13
N TRP A 149 4.50 11.76 -9.25
CA TRP A 149 5.00 12.14 -7.92
C TRP A 149 6.05 11.16 -7.38
N PHE A 150 6.36 11.24 -6.08
CA PHE A 150 7.24 10.30 -5.37
C PHE A 150 6.63 9.89 -4.03
N PRO A 151 6.86 8.65 -3.55
CA PRO A 151 6.21 8.14 -2.35
C PRO A 151 6.65 8.85 -1.07
N GLU A 152 7.91 9.29 -0.97
CA GLU A 152 8.41 9.98 0.23
C GLU A 152 7.65 11.29 0.54
N PRO A 153 7.52 12.27 -0.37
CA PRO A 153 6.71 13.46 -0.11
C PRO A 153 5.21 13.14 0.06
N ALA A 154 4.67 12.16 -0.68
CA ALA A 154 3.27 11.76 -0.54
C ALA A 154 2.96 11.24 0.88
N LEU A 155 3.76 10.30 1.36
CA LEU A 155 3.65 9.77 2.72
C LEU A 155 4.03 10.82 3.79
N GLY A 156 4.85 11.82 3.44
CA GLY A 156 5.08 13.01 4.24
C GLY A 156 3.80 13.80 4.51
N PHE A 157 2.94 14.00 3.51
CA PHE A 157 1.61 14.60 3.71
C PHE A 157 0.72 13.71 4.58
N CYS A 158 0.73 12.40 4.38
CA CYS A 158 -0.01 11.46 5.23
C CYS A 158 0.46 11.50 6.69
N THR A 159 1.74 11.77 6.95
CA THR A 159 2.28 11.92 8.30
C THR A 159 1.90 13.27 8.93
N ASN A 160 2.05 14.36 8.17
CA ASN A 160 1.86 15.70 8.69
C ASN A 160 0.38 16.10 8.81
N ARG A 161 -0.41 15.80 7.78
CA ARG A 161 -1.81 16.26 7.64
C ARG A 161 -2.81 15.12 7.62
N GLY A 162 -2.42 13.98 7.04
CA GLY A 162 -3.29 12.81 6.88
C GLY A 162 -3.99 12.77 5.52
N VAL A 163 -4.70 11.68 5.29
CA VAL A 163 -5.54 11.45 4.10
C VAL A 163 -6.93 11.05 4.56
N THR A 164 -7.95 11.35 3.76
CA THR A 164 -9.35 11.01 4.09
C THR A 164 -9.71 9.64 3.52
N PHE A 165 -10.95 9.22 3.71
CA PHE A 165 -11.47 7.94 3.24
C PHE A 165 -12.08 8.06 1.85
N GLU A 166 -12.10 6.95 1.12
CA GLU A 166 -12.59 6.88 -0.26
C GLU A 166 -14.05 7.35 -0.38
N ASN A 167 -14.87 7.15 0.65
CA ASN A 167 -16.25 7.63 0.65
C ASN A 167 -16.40 9.16 0.78
N GLU A 168 -15.39 9.87 1.30
CA GLU A 168 -15.38 11.34 1.38
C GLU A 168 -14.95 11.96 0.06
N TRP A 169 -14.00 11.33 -0.64
CA TRP A 169 -13.58 11.75 -1.98
C TRP A 169 -13.26 10.55 -2.88
N PRO A 170 -14.27 10.02 -3.60
CA PRO A 170 -14.09 8.86 -4.45
C PRO A 170 -13.14 9.12 -5.62
N TYR A 171 -12.32 8.12 -5.95
CA TYR A 171 -11.38 8.21 -7.05
C TYR A 171 -12.06 8.20 -8.43
N SER A 172 -11.66 9.14 -9.27
CA SER A 172 -11.83 9.08 -10.72
C SER A 172 -10.58 9.67 -11.40
N ASP A 173 -10.28 9.27 -12.63
CA ASP A 173 -9.12 9.82 -13.35
C ASP A 173 -9.29 11.30 -13.63
N GLY A 174 -8.22 12.07 -13.38
CA GLY A 174 -8.23 13.53 -13.54
C GLY A 174 -9.27 14.25 -12.68
N ASN A 175 -9.78 13.61 -11.61
CA ASN A 175 -10.92 14.11 -10.82
C ASN A 175 -12.15 14.43 -11.70
N SER A 176 -12.35 13.64 -12.76
CA SER A 176 -13.45 13.77 -13.74
C SER A 176 -14.86 13.77 -13.13
N ASN A 177 -15.04 13.24 -11.92
CA ASN A 177 -16.31 13.26 -11.19
C ASN A 177 -16.63 14.62 -10.54
N GLY A 178 -15.71 15.59 -10.60
CA GLY A 178 -15.89 16.94 -10.06
C GLY A 178 -15.99 17.00 -8.53
N ARG A 179 -15.59 15.93 -7.82
CA ARG A 179 -15.62 15.90 -6.36
C ARG A 179 -14.57 16.84 -5.77
N SER A 180 -14.84 17.30 -4.56
CA SER A 180 -13.95 18.18 -3.79
C SER A 180 -13.91 17.71 -2.35
N LEU A 181 -12.86 18.11 -1.64
CA LEU A 181 -12.68 17.76 -0.24
C LEU A 181 -13.80 18.37 0.63
N PRO A 182 -14.54 17.55 1.40
CA PRO A 182 -15.51 18.07 2.35
C PRO A 182 -14.82 18.93 3.42
N ALA A 183 -15.46 20.01 3.88
CA ALA A 183 -14.89 20.89 4.91
C ALA A 183 -14.65 20.19 6.27
N SER A 184 -15.28 19.05 6.49
CA SER A 184 -15.18 18.25 7.71
C SER A 184 -14.24 17.05 7.59
N TRP A 185 -13.51 16.90 6.47
CA TRP A 185 -12.70 15.72 6.19
C TRP A 185 -11.68 15.41 7.30
N GLU A 186 -11.18 16.42 8.03
CA GLU A 186 -10.23 16.20 9.13
C GLU A 186 -10.83 15.39 10.28
N SER A 187 -12.16 15.28 10.37
CA SER A 187 -12.86 14.41 11.32
C SER A 187 -12.95 12.96 10.86
N HIS A 188 -12.60 12.67 9.60
CA HIS A 188 -12.60 11.35 9.01
C HIS A 188 -11.31 11.12 8.20
N ARG A 189 -10.24 10.74 8.88
CA ARG A 189 -8.89 10.66 8.29
C ARG A 189 -8.02 9.54 8.87
N ALA A 190 -6.99 9.19 8.12
CA ALA A 190 -5.85 8.40 8.59
C ALA A 190 -4.58 9.25 8.57
N LYS A 191 -3.73 9.08 9.58
CA LYS A 191 -2.39 9.68 9.66
C LYS A 191 -1.33 8.62 9.87
N SER A 192 -0.25 8.69 9.11
CA SER A 192 0.95 7.90 9.42
C SER A 192 1.57 8.38 10.73
N VAL A 193 2.01 7.45 11.57
CA VAL A 193 2.79 7.75 12.79
C VAL A 193 4.23 8.15 12.42
N GLY A 194 4.72 7.68 11.28
CA GLY A 194 6.05 7.99 10.77
C GLY A 194 6.42 7.11 9.59
N VAL A 195 7.40 7.57 8.82
CA VAL A 195 7.89 6.89 7.62
C VAL A 195 9.37 6.55 7.75
N VAL A 196 9.84 5.59 6.95
CA VAL A 196 11.26 5.22 6.88
C VAL A 196 11.65 4.90 5.44
N THR A 197 12.79 5.45 5.00
CA THR A 197 13.38 5.10 3.70
C THR A 197 14.17 3.81 3.83
N LEU A 198 13.85 2.83 2.97
CA LEU A 198 14.40 1.48 2.97
C LEU A 198 15.15 1.14 1.67
N THR A 199 15.32 2.13 0.79
CA THR A 199 16.04 1.99 -0.47
C THR A 199 17.42 1.37 -0.28
N ASN A 200 17.78 0.40 -1.13
CA ASN A 200 19.01 -0.39 -1.07
C ASN A 200 19.18 -1.25 0.19
N ASN A 201 18.11 -1.55 0.93
CA ASN A 201 18.15 -2.36 2.14
C ASN A 201 17.17 -3.53 2.10
N VAL A 202 17.52 -4.60 1.38
CA VAL A 202 16.69 -5.83 1.23
C VAL A 202 16.26 -6.39 2.59
N ALA A 203 17.20 -6.56 3.53
CA ALA A 203 16.90 -7.06 4.87
C ALA A 203 15.94 -6.13 5.62
N GLY A 204 16.15 -4.81 5.52
CA GLY A 204 15.27 -3.80 6.11
C GLY A 204 13.86 -3.81 5.52
N ILE A 205 13.72 -4.03 4.21
CA ILE A 205 12.42 -4.18 3.55
C ILE A 205 11.70 -5.42 4.08
N LYS A 206 12.38 -6.58 4.11
CA LYS A 206 11.81 -7.83 4.65
C LYS A 206 11.38 -7.69 6.11
N GLN A 207 12.22 -7.08 6.94
CA GLN A 207 11.93 -6.81 8.34
C GLN A 207 10.72 -5.88 8.47
N HIS A 208 10.64 -4.82 7.66
CA HIS A 208 9.53 -3.89 7.68
C HIS A 208 8.20 -4.55 7.29
N LEU A 209 8.21 -5.44 6.29
CA LEU A 209 7.04 -6.23 5.92
C LEU A 209 6.52 -7.06 7.11
N ASN A 210 7.43 -7.70 7.86
CA ASN A 210 7.10 -8.50 9.04
C ASN A 210 6.57 -7.65 10.21
N ASP A 211 7.18 -6.49 10.45
CA ASP A 211 6.89 -5.71 11.66
C ASP A 211 5.73 -4.74 11.48
N TYR A 212 5.67 -4.09 10.31
CA TYR A 212 4.81 -2.93 10.09
C TYR A 212 3.83 -3.11 8.93
N GLY A 213 4.21 -3.80 7.86
CA GLY A 213 3.30 -4.07 6.73
C GLY A 213 3.90 -3.66 5.39
N PRO A 214 3.06 -3.44 4.34
CA PRO A 214 3.55 -3.18 3.00
C PRO A 214 4.39 -1.90 2.91
N VAL A 215 5.32 -1.86 1.95
CA VAL A 215 6.11 -0.66 1.64
C VAL A 215 5.75 -0.13 0.26
N ALA A 216 5.69 1.19 0.11
CA ALA A 216 5.56 1.81 -1.20
C ALA A 216 6.90 1.73 -1.91
N ALA A 217 6.92 1.28 -3.16
CA ALA A 217 8.13 1.09 -3.95
C ALA A 217 7.95 1.56 -5.40
N CYS A 218 8.96 2.23 -5.94
CA CYS A 218 8.99 2.58 -7.36
C CYS A 218 9.97 1.72 -8.15
N PHE A 219 9.60 1.39 -9.38
CA PHE A 219 10.47 0.72 -10.34
C PHE A 219 10.30 1.32 -11.73
N ILE A 220 11.25 1.02 -12.59
CA ILE A 220 11.27 1.43 -13.99
C ILE A 220 10.49 0.40 -14.80
N VAL A 221 9.45 0.85 -15.49
CA VAL A 221 8.66 0.02 -16.39
C VAL A 221 9.31 0.01 -17.76
N TYR A 222 9.42 -1.18 -18.32
CA TYR A 222 9.86 -1.43 -19.69
C TYR A 222 8.69 -2.04 -20.50
N ALA A 223 8.78 -1.98 -21.83
CA ALA A 223 7.64 -2.30 -22.70
C ALA A 223 7.07 -3.71 -22.52
N ASP A 224 7.93 -4.69 -22.24
CA ASP A 224 7.58 -6.09 -21.98
C ASP A 224 6.66 -6.28 -20.75
N PHE A 225 6.84 -5.46 -19.71
CA PHE A 225 6.08 -5.58 -18.46
C PHE A 225 4.56 -5.38 -18.65
N PHE A 226 4.12 -4.62 -19.65
CA PHE A 226 2.70 -4.41 -19.92
C PHE A 226 1.95 -5.71 -20.28
N ALA A 227 2.67 -6.74 -20.73
CA ALA A 227 2.12 -8.04 -21.07
C ALA A 227 2.23 -9.07 -19.93
N TYR A 228 2.73 -8.72 -18.75
CA TYR A 228 2.93 -9.66 -17.64
C TYR A 228 1.64 -10.40 -17.25
N ARG A 229 1.72 -11.72 -17.11
CA ARG A 229 0.64 -12.61 -16.66
C ARG A 229 0.95 -13.44 -15.42
N GLY A 230 2.20 -13.82 -15.20
CA GLY A 230 2.58 -14.62 -14.04
C GLY A 230 4.04 -15.06 -14.07
N GLY A 231 4.52 -15.67 -12.98
CA GLY A 231 5.93 -16.04 -12.80
C GLY A 231 6.73 -14.90 -12.17
N VAL A 232 8.06 -14.97 -12.19
CA VAL A 232 8.90 -13.90 -11.63
C VAL A 232 9.42 -13.02 -12.76
N TYR A 233 8.84 -11.83 -12.89
CA TYR A 233 9.25 -10.88 -13.90
C TYR A 233 10.73 -10.53 -13.77
N ARG A 234 11.46 -10.78 -14.85
CA ARG A 234 12.82 -10.33 -15.11
C ARG A 234 12.83 -9.76 -16.51
N ARG A 235 13.26 -8.51 -16.63
CA ARG A 235 13.13 -7.72 -17.85
C ARG A 235 13.87 -8.39 -19.01
N THR A 236 13.22 -8.49 -20.16
CA THR A 236 13.83 -8.89 -21.44
C THR A 236 13.95 -7.71 -22.42
N SER A 237 13.13 -6.67 -22.25
CA SER A 237 13.16 -5.47 -23.11
C SER A 237 14.17 -4.41 -22.66
N ASN A 238 14.75 -3.68 -23.60
CA ASN A 238 15.52 -2.45 -23.34
C ASN A 238 14.73 -1.16 -23.58
N ASP A 239 13.46 -1.26 -23.98
CA ASP A 239 12.58 -0.11 -24.21
C ASP A 239 12.01 0.42 -22.89
N GLN A 240 12.69 1.43 -22.33
CA GLN A 240 12.30 2.09 -21.08
C GLN A 240 11.11 3.03 -21.31
N ARG A 241 10.05 2.87 -20.51
CA ARG A 241 8.77 3.55 -20.70
C ARG A 241 8.50 4.67 -19.70
N GLY A 242 8.76 4.41 -18.43
CA GLY A 242 8.43 5.35 -17.37
C GLY A 242 8.69 4.77 -15.98
N GLY A 243 8.50 5.58 -14.95
CA GLY A 243 8.54 5.12 -13.58
C GLY A 243 7.13 4.80 -13.07
N HIS A 244 6.99 3.74 -12.27
CA HIS A 244 5.72 3.32 -11.70
C HIS A 244 5.87 3.00 -10.22
N CYS A 245 4.86 3.34 -9.42
CA CYS A 245 4.84 3.12 -7.98
C CYS A 245 3.80 2.05 -7.62
N VAL A 246 4.20 1.11 -6.76
CA VAL A 246 3.42 -0.05 -6.32
C VAL A 246 3.59 -0.24 -4.81
N ALA A 247 2.92 -1.24 -4.23
CA ALA A 247 3.23 -1.68 -2.88
C ALA A 247 3.87 -3.06 -2.90
N ILE A 248 5.06 -3.20 -2.32
CA ILE A 248 5.63 -4.52 -2.01
C ILE A 248 4.88 -5.04 -0.79
N VAL A 249 4.27 -6.22 -0.91
CA VAL A 249 3.44 -6.86 0.11
C VAL A 249 4.04 -8.17 0.62
N GLY A 250 5.15 -8.61 0.03
CA GLY A 250 5.76 -9.89 0.37
C GLY A 250 7.01 -10.19 -0.43
N TYR A 251 7.57 -11.36 -0.18
CA TYR A 251 8.76 -11.88 -0.82
C TYR A 251 8.83 -13.40 -0.79
N ASP A 252 9.66 -13.96 -1.66
CA ASP A 252 10.00 -15.38 -1.73
C ASP A 252 11.49 -15.52 -2.07
N ASP A 253 12.27 -16.03 -1.11
CA ASP A 253 13.73 -16.16 -1.26
C ASP A 253 14.14 -17.30 -2.19
N ALA A 254 13.35 -18.39 -2.23
CA ALA A 254 13.60 -19.49 -3.15
C ALA A 254 13.46 -19.05 -4.61
N GLN A 255 12.57 -18.09 -4.86
CA GLN A 255 12.38 -17.49 -6.18
C GLN A 255 13.19 -16.20 -6.40
N SER A 256 13.86 -15.71 -5.35
CA SER A 256 14.53 -14.41 -5.30
C SER A 256 13.63 -13.29 -5.82
N ALA A 257 12.44 -13.16 -5.24
CA ALA A 257 11.38 -12.30 -5.77
C ALA A 257 10.65 -11.46 -4.71
N TRP A 258 10.26 -10.25 -5.08
CA TRP A 258 9.27 -9.44 -4.38
C TRP A 258 7.86 -9.75 -4.91
N ILE A 259 6.87 -9.68 -4.04
CA ILE A 259 5.44 -9.78 -4.38
C ILE A 259 4.85 -8.37 -4.27
N CYS A 260 4.25 -7.89 -5.35
CA CYS A 260 3.80 -6.50 -5.47
C CYS A 260 2.30 -6.42 -5.78
N LYS A 261 1.59 -5.53 -5.08
CA LYS A 261 0.23 -5.10 -5.43
C LYS A 261 0.32 -3.97 -6.45
N ASN A 262 -0.34 -4.15 -7.61
CA ASN A 262 -0.39 -3.14 -8.66
C ASN A 262 -1.70 -2.31 -8.60
N SER A 263 -1.77 -1.27 -9.43
CA SER A 263 -2.87 -0.31 -9.53
C SER A 263 -3.54 -0.28 -10.91
N TRP A 264 -3.49 -1.40 -11.65
CA TRP A 264 -4.05 -1.53 -13.01
C TRP A 264 -5.26 -2.47 -13.08
N GLY A 265 -5.91 -2.69 -11.94
CA GLY A 265 -7.07 -3.58 -11.82
C GLY A 265 -6.71 -5.06 -11.74
N THR A 266 -7.71 -5.87 -11.36
CA THR A 266 -7.56 -7.32 -11.11
C THR A 266 -7.26 -8.14 -12.37
N GLY A 267 -7.51 -7.58 -13.56
CA GLY A 267 -7.23 -8.25 -14.84
C GLY A 267 -5.76 -8.24 -15.25
N PHE A 268 -4.90 -7.52 -14.53
CA PHE A 268 -3.46 -7.49 -14.76
C PHE A 268 -2.74 -8.58 -13.96
N GLY A 269 -1.76 -9.28 -14.56
CA GLY A 269 -0.94 -10.25 -13.85
C GLY A 269 -1.72 -11.31 -13.09
N GLU A 270 -1.33 -11.53 -11.84
CA GLU A 270 -1.84 -12.56 -10.93
C GLU A 270 -2.97 -11.99 -10.06
N GLY A 271 -4.09 -11.62 -10.70
CA GLY A 271 -5.23 -11.03 -10.01
C GLY A 271 -5.02 -9.59 -9.56
N GLY A 272 -4.18 -8.84 -10.26
CA GLY A 272 -3.74 -7.48 -9.93
C GLY A 272 -2.41 -7.40 -9.20
N PHE A 273 -1.79 -8.54 -8.93
CA PHE A 273 -0.45 -8.66 -8.36
C PHE A 273 0.56 -9.07 -9.41
N PHE A 274 1.84 -8.90 -9.09
CA PHE A 274 2.95 -9.46 -9.86
C PHE A 274 4.10 -9.82 -8.94
N ARG A 275 4.99 -10.68 -9.43
CA ARG A 275 6.27 -10.95 -8.80
C ARG A 275 7.39 -10.40 -9.66
N ILE A 276 8.39 -9.81 -9.04
CA ILE A 276 9.54 -9.22 -9.72
C ILE A 276 10.83 -9.69 -9.02
N GLY A 277 11.82 -10.07 -9.81
CA GLY A 277 13.09 -10.56 -9.28
C GLY A 277 13.81 -9.51 -8.44
N TYR A 278 14.58 -9.96 -7.45
CA TYR A 278 15.48 -9.09 -6.69
C TYR A 278 16.50 -8.43 -7.61
N GLY A 279 16.73 -7.14 -7.40
CA GLY A 279 17.62 -6.30 -8.18
C GLY A 279 17.08 -5.85 -9.53
N GLN A 280 15.84 -6.22 -9.89
CA GLN A 280 15.26 -5.89 -11.20
C GLN A 280 14.65 -4.49 -11.21
N CYS A 281 14.86 -3.77 -12.32
CA CYS A 281 14.17 -2.51 -12.64
C CYS A 281 14.21 -1.42 -11.55
N GLY A 282 15.14 -1.50 -10.60
CA GLY A 282 15.26 -0.56 -9.49
C GLY A 282 14.21 -0.71 -8.39
N ILE A 283 13.44 -1.81 -8.34
CA ILE A 283 12.31 -1.98 -7.41
C ILE A 283 12.70 -1.79 -5.93
N GLU A 284 13.89 -2.24 -5.52
CA GLU A 284 14.41 -2.01 -4.18
C GLU A 284 15.56 -1.00 -4.11
N THR A 285 16.08 -0.52 -5.25
CA THR A 285 17.26 0.36 -5.30
C THR A 285 16.94 1.82 -5.56
N TRP A 286 15.72 2.14 -6.00
CA TRP A 286 15.34 3.50 -6.39
C TRP A 286 14.58 4.28 -5.30
N GLN A 287 13.36 3.86 -4.98
CA GLN A 287 12.51 4.52 -3.99
C GLN A 287 11.74 3.45 -3.23
N VAL A 288 12.05 3.23 -1.96
CA VAL A 288 11.28 2.35 -1.08
C VAL A 288 11.02 3.04 0.24
N VAL A 289 9.75 3.21 0.59
CA VAL A 289 9.32 3.92 1.80
C VAL A 289 8.31 3.08 2.57
N GLY A 290 8.62 2.81 3.83
CA GLY A 290 7.76 2.10 4.76
C GLY A 290 7.01 3.03 5.71
N VAL A 291 5.88 2.57 6.24
CA VAL A 291 5.04 3.28 7.21
C VAL A 291 5.09 2.53 8.55
N ARG A 292 5.40 3.21 9.66
CA ARG A 292 5.60 2.55 10.98
C ARG A 292 4.34 2.37 11.82
N GLY A 293 3.22 2.85 11.32
CA GLY A 293 1.94 2.80 12.02
C GLY A 293 0.97 3.82 11.44
N VAL A 294 -0.30 3.63 11.71
CA VAL A 294 -1.37 4.52 11.24
C VAL A 294 -2.32 4.80 12.38
N ASN A 295 -2.57 6.08 12.65
CA ASN A 295 -3.64 6.54 13.52
C ASN A 295 -4.88 6.83 12.70
N LEU A 296 -6.04 6.40 13.20
CA LEU A 296 -7.31 6.61 12.55
C LEU A 296 -8.14 7.59 13.37
N ARG A 297 -8.79 8.51 12.66
CA ARG A 297 -9.89 9.30 13.15
C ARG A 297 -11.12 8.95 12.34
N THR A 298 -12.00 8.15 12.92
CA THR A 298 -13.17 7.60 12.22
C THR A 298 -14.19 7.03 13.21
N TRP A 299 -15.41 6.86 12.74
CA TRP A 299 -16.40 6.03 13.42
C TRP A 299 -16.13 4.56 13.15
N THR A 300 -16.06 3.76 14.21
CA THR A 300 -15.80 2.32 14.07
C THR A 300 -17.02 1.54 13.61
N GLY A 301 -18.24 2.04 13.83
CA GLY A 301 -19.50 1.46 13.32
C GLY A 301 -19.83 0.04 13.82
N ASN A 302 -20.89 -0.13 14.60
CA ASN A 302 -21.54 -1.41 14.91
C ASN A 302 -20.57 -2.51 15.41
N LYS A 303 -19.72 -2.20 16.40
CA LYS A 303 -18.67 -3.13 16.88
C LYS A 303 -19.07 -3.81 18.18
N ALA A 304 -18.89 -5.13 18.23
CA ALA A 304 -19.02 -5.88 19.48
C ALA A 304 -17.89 -5.53 20.45
N VAL A 305 -18.21 -5.42 21.73
CA VAL A 305 -17.22 -5.22 22.79
C VAL A 305 -16.75 -6.59 23.28
N VAL A 306 -15.54 -6.99 22.90
CA VAL A 306 -14.97 -8.29 23.25
C VAL A 306 -14.25 -8.23 24.59
N GLY A 307 -13.53 -7.15 24.84
CA GLY A 307 -12.64 -6.99 25.99
C GLY A 307 -12.85 -5.66 26.71
N LEU A 308 -12.63 -5.66 28.01
CA LEU A 308 -12.61 -4.44 28.84
C LEU A 308 -11.43 -4.57 29.80
N TYR A 309 -10.72 -3.47 29.98
CA TYR A 309 -9.63 -3.36 30.92
C TYR A 309 -9.68 -1.99 31.59
N ALA A 310 -9.46 -1.93 32.89
CA ALA A 310 -9.29 -0.69 33.63
C ALA A 310 -8.25 -0.90 34.73
N SER A 311 -7.52 0.16 35.07
CA SER A 311 -6.57 0.16 36.18
C SER A 311 -7.03 1.08 37.30
N GLY A 312 -6.38 1.03 38.47
CA GLY A 312 -6.63 1.98 39.56
C GLY A 312 -6.22 3.43 39.27
N HIS A 313 -5.59 3.71 38.13
CA HIS A 313 -5.27 5.08 37.71
C HIS A 313 -6.48 5.79 37.11
N ASP A 314 -6.62 7.07 37.42
CA ASP A 314 -7.70 7.93 36.93
C ASP A 314 -7.81 7.91 35.41
N ARG A 315 -9.02 7.64 34.92
CA ARG A 315 -9.37 7.66 33.49
C ARG A 315 -8.46 6.79 32.63
N ASN A 316 -8.09 5.63 33.17
CA ASN A 316 -7.37 4.59 32.45
C ASN A 316 -8.25 3.35 32.26
N ALA A 317 -9.15 3.45 31.28
CA ALA A 317 -10.00 2.35 30.85
C ALA A 317 -9.86 2.14 29.33
N TRP A 318 -10.00 0.89 28.91
CA TRP A 318 -9.79 0.43 27.55
C TRP A 318 -10.89 -0.56 27.17
N ALA A 319 -11.29 -0.50 25.90
CA ALA A 319 -12.22 -1.44 25.30
C ALA A 319 -11.56 -2.13 24.11
N TYR A 320 -11.68 -3.44 24.04
CA TYR A 320 -11.36 -4.18 22.83
C TYR A 320 -12.62 -4.30 21.98
N LEU A 321 -12.64 -3.63 20.84
CA LEU A 321 -13.73 -3.72 19.87
C LEU A 321 -13.39 -4.74 18.79
N ALA A 322 -14.36 -5.57 18.40
CA ALA A 322 -14.20 -6.54 17.32
C ALA A 322 -13.72 -5.82 16.04
N ASP A 323 -12.73 -6.41 15.36
CA ASP A 323 -12.09 -5.87 14.14
C ASP A 323 -11.54 -4.43 14.26
N HIS A 324 -11.31 -3.93 15.48
CA HIS A 324 -10.73 -2.60 15.70
C HIS A 324 -9.70 -2.53 16.85
N GLY A 325 -9.81 -3.41 17.84
CA GLY A 325 -8.77 -3.66 18.85
C GLY A 325 -8.93 -2.88 20.13
N TRP A 326 -7.85 -2.84 20.91
CA TRP A 326 -7.77 -2.06 22.14
C TRP A 326 -7.76 -0.57 21.82
N LEU A 327 -8.80 0.11 22.28
CA LEU A 327 -8.92 1.56 22.24
C LEU A 327 -9.07 2.11 23.65
N ARG A 328 -8.40 3.23 23.93
CA ARG A 328 -8.51 3.90 25.22
C ARG A 328 -9.80 4.70 25.28
N ILE A 329 -10.52 4.64 26.40
CA ILE A 329 -11.72 5.45 26.64
C ILE A 329 -11.31 6.82 27.16
N GLY A 330 -11.53 7.86 26.34
CA GLY A 330 -10.99 9.21 26.51
C GLY A 330 -12.00 10.27 26.91
N GLY A 331 -12.80 10.03 27.96
CA GLY A 331 -13.72 11.05 28.46
C GLY A 331 -12.99 12.33 28.89
N THR A 332 -13.39 13.46 28.31
CA THR A 332 -12.83 14.79 28.62
C THR A 332 -13.07 15.20 30.07
N THR A 333 -14.15 14.71 30.68
CA THR A 333 -14.49 14.86 32.10
C THR A 333 -14.61 13.50 32.79
N GLN A 334 -14.53 13.48 34.12
CA GLN A 334 -14.74 12.26 34.92
C GLN A 334 -16.14 11.65 34.66
N VAL A 335 -17.15 12.51 34.53
CA VAL A 335 -18.52 12.10 34.23
C VAL A 335 -18.61 11.46 32.84
N ALA A 336 -18.03 12.09 31.82
CA ALA A 336 -18.01 11.53 30.46
C ALA A 336 -17.28 10.18 30.41
N HIS A 337 -16.12 10.07 31.07
CA HIS A 337 -15.35 8.83 31.14
C HIS A 337 -16.15 7.70 31.79
N THR A 338 -16.72 7.96 32.97
CA THR A 338 -17.48 6.95 33.72
C THR A 338 -18.77 6.55 32.99
N THR A 339 -19.43 7.51 32.33
CA THR A 339 -20.63 7.26 31.52
C THR A 339 -20.32 6.34 30.34
N MET A 340 -19.27 6.66 29.56
CA MET A 340 -18.85 5.82 28.45
C MET A 340 -18.47 4.42 28.93
N LEU A 341 -17.63 4.30 29.97
CA LEU A 341 -17.23 3.00 30.53
C LEU A 341 -18.44 2.15 30.95
N THR A 342 -19.42 2.76 31.63
CA THR A 342 -20.65 2.09 32.04
C THR A 342 -21.45 1.59 30.84
N GLN A 343 -21.57 2.41 29.79
CA GLN A 343 -22.25 2.00 28.55
C GLN A 343 -21.52 0.85 27.86
N VAL A 344 -20.19 0.86 27.78
CA VAL A 344 -19.42 -0.22 27.14
C VAL A 344 -19.56 -1.52 27.92
N ALA A 345 -19.49 -1.45 29.26
CA ALA A 345 -19.70 -2.59 30.14
C ALA A 345 -21.10 -3.20 29.98
N ALA A 346 -22.14 -2.36 29.97
CA ALA A 346 -23.51 -2.81 29.74
C ALA A 346 -23.69 -3.43 28.35
N SER A 347 -23.05 -2.85 27.33
CA SER A 347 -23.10 -3.34 25.95
C SER A 347 -22.46 -4.72 25.83
N LYS A 348 -21.28 -4.92 26.44
CA LYS A 348 -20.62 -6.23 26.52
C LYS A 348 -21.52 -7.28 27.19
N THR A 349 -22.07 -6.99 28.37
CA THR A 349 -22.93 -7.92 29.10
C THR A 349 -24.18 -8.31 28.31
N ARG A 350 -24.73 -7.39 27.51
CA ARG A 350 -25.94 -7.61 26.71
C ARG A 350 -25.66 -8.09 25.28
N ASN A 351 -24.39 -8.29 24.93
CA ASN A 351 -23.96 -8.55 23.56
C ASN A 351 -24.52 -7.54 22.55
N ARG A 352 -24.60 -6.26 22.96
CA ARG A 352 -25.06 -5.15 22.10
C ARG A 352 -23.86 -4.48 21.47
N PRO A 353 -23.90 -4.18 20.16
CA PRO A 353 -22.83 -3.47 19.50
C PRO A 353 -22.79 -1.99 19.92
N VAL A 354 -21.61 -1.40 19.80
CA VAL A 354 -21.37 0.02 20.05
C VAL A 354 -20.87 0.73 18.81
N ASN A 355 -21.22 2.00 18.70
CA ASN A 355 -20.58 2.93 17.80
C ASN A 355 -19.62 3.79 18.60
N THR A 356 -18.36 3.84 18.15
CA THR A 356 -17.34 4.66 18.79
C THR A 356 -16.71 5.58 17.77
N TYR A 357 -16.48 6.83 18.17
CA TYR A 357 -15.64 7.74 17.42
C TYR A 357 -14.24 7.65 17.99
N CYS A 358 -13.35 7.07 17.20
CA CYS A 358 -11.94 7.00 17.49
C CYS A 358 -11.28 8.28 16.98
N ASP A 359 -10.46 8.91 17.81
CA ASP A 359 -9.59 10.02 17.47
C ASP A 359 -8.16 9.66 17.86
N ASP A 360 -7.38 9.22 16.89
CA ASP A 360 -5.96 8.89 17.04
C ASP A 360 -5.69 7.89 18.19
N GLY A 361 -6.53 6.84 18.27
CA GLY A 361 -6.45 5.77 19.28
C GLY A 361 -7.27 6.02 20.55
N LEU A 362 -7.96 7.15 20.64
CA LEU A 362 -8.80 7.54 21.76
C LEU A 362 -10.29 7.51 21.39
N VAL A 363 -11.10 6.77 22.14
CA VAL A 363 -12.57 6.87 22.04
C VAL A 363 -13.03 8.13 22.75
N THR A 364 -13.45 9.13 21.98
CA THR A 364 -13.93 10.41 22.53
C THR A 364 -15.46 10.48 22.58
N THR A 365 -16.13 9.71 21.73
CA THR A 365 -17.60 9.56 21.73
C THR A 365 -17.96 8.08 21.62
N LEU A 366 -18.99 7.66 22.37
CA LEU A 366 -19.50 6.30 22.34
C LEU A 366 -21.02 6.30 22.55
N TYR A 367 -21.72 5.44 21.82
CA TYR A 367 -23.11 5.09 22.10
C TYR A 367 -23.38 3.62 21.76
N ALA A 368 -24.26 3.00 22.53
CA ALA A 368 -24.72 1.63 22.31
C ALA A 368 -25.97 1.63 21.41
N LEU A 369 -26.06 0.68 20.48
CA LEU A 369 -27.25 0.44 19.67
C LEU A 369 -28.28 -0.40 20.40
#